data_AF-A0A6L2ZW80-F1
#
_entry.id   AF-A0A6L2ZW80-F1
#
_cell.length_a   1.000
_cell.length_b   1.000
_cell.length_c   1.000
_cell.angle_alpha   90.00
_cell.angle_beta   90.00
_cell.angle_gamma   90.00
#
_symmetry.space_group_name_H-M   'P 1'
#
loop_
_entity.id
_entity.type
_entity.pdbx_description
1 polymer ?
#
loop_
_entity_poly.entity_id
_entity_poly.type
_entity_poly.pdbx_seq_one_letter_code
_entity_poly.pdbx_strand_id
1 'polypeptide(L)' 'MKGSTKATIKTLDSMSFEEAIDYLVEHVEILQTPIIVDKNQLFVGFNTNEIRQFIPSINRKLDMRRNND' A
#
# COMPACT_ATOMS: atom_id res chain seq x y z
N MET A 1 19.46 1.25 -2.03
CA MET A 1 18.29 1.32 -1.13
C MET A 1 17.58 -0.03 -0.90
N LYS A 2 17.59 -1.00 -1.81
CA LYS A 2 16.91 -2.32 -1.63
C LYS A 2 17.44 -3.21 -0.48
N GLY A 3 18.60 -2.91 0.09
CA GLY A 3 19.21 -3.71 1.17
C GLY A 3 18.76 -3.33 2.59
N SER A 4 18.27 -2.11 2.82
CA SER A 4 17.96 -1.59 4.16
C SER A 4 16.67 -2.18 4.72
N THR A 5 15.62 -2.27 3.90
CA THR A 5 14.26 -2.71 4.30
C THR A 5 14.25 -4.13 4.88
N LYS A 6 15.11 -5.03 4.37
CA LYS A 6 15.15 -6.43 4.81
C LYS A 6 15.76 -6.60 6.21
N ALA A 7 16.66 -5.71 6.62
CA ALA A 7 17.25 -5.72 7.96
C ALA A 7 16.28 -5.15 8.99
N THR A 8 15.55 -4.09 8.63
CA THR A 8 14.51 -3.46 9.46
C THR A 8 13.37 -4.42 9.83
N ILE A 9 12.93 -5.26 8.88
CA ILE A 9 11.85 -6.23 9.14
C ILE A 9 12.25 -7.27 10.19
N LYS A 10 13.53 -7.70 10.24
CA LYS A 10 14.00 -8.65 11.26
C LYS A 10 13.96 -8.09 12.67
N THR A 11 14.03 -6.77 12.82
CA THR A 11 14.00 -6.11 14.13
C THR A 11 12.58 -6.06 14.69
N LEU A 12 11.58 -5.93 13.81
CA LEU A 12 10.16 -5.95 14.17
C LEU A 12 9.71 -7.28 14.79
N ASP A 13 10.22 -8.42 14.32
CA ASP A 13 9.86 -9.75 14.85
C ASP A 13 10.23 -9.94 16.34
N SER A 14 11.15 -9.12 16.85
CA SER A 14 11.60 -9.15 18.25
C SER A 14 10.99 -8.08 19.14
N MET A 15 10.20 -7.15 18.58
CA MET A 15 9.56 -6.06 19.32
C MET A 15 8.20 -6.48 19.86
N SER A 16 7.79 -5.88 20.98
CA SER A 16 6.38 -5.87 21.38
C SER A 16 5.54 -5.06 20.39
N PHE A 17 4.22 -5.20 20.48
CA PHE A 17 3.31 -4.45 19.61
C PHE A 17 3.48 -2.94 19.77
N GLU A 18 3.54 -2.45 21.01
CA GLU A 18 3.75 -1.05 21.34
C GLU A 18 5.09 -0.53 20.79
N GLU A 19 6.19 -1.26 21.00
CA GLU A 19 7.50 -0.88 20.48
C GLU A 19 7.52 -0.85 18.94
N ALA A 20 6.83 -1.78 18.29
CA ALA A 20 6.70 -1.79 16.83
C ALA A 20 5.88 -0.60 16.32
N ILE A 21 4.85 -0.16 17.05
CA ILE A 21 4.07 1.05 16.73
C ILE A 21 4.96 2.29 16.88
N ASP A 22 5.69 2.43 17.98
CA ASP A 22 6.59 3.56 18.20
C ASP A 22 7.68 3.63 17.12
N TYR A 23 8.27 2.48 16.78
CA TYR A 23 9.27 2.36 15.71
C TYR A 23 8.69 2.73 14.33
N LEU A 24 7.44 2.33 14.05
CA LEU A 24 6.76 2.66 12.80
C LEU A 24 6.47 4.15 12.66
N VAL A 25 6.16 4.83 13.78
CA VAL A 25 5.94 6.28 13.82
C VAL A 25 7.25 7.02 13.55
N GLU A 26 8.38 6.54 14.08
CA GLU A 26 9.71 7.11 13.82
C GLU A 26 10.18 6.89 12.38
N HIS A 27 9.80 5.77 11.77
CA HIS A 27 10.25 5.34 10.45
C HIS A 27 9.06 5.05 9.51
N VAL A 28 8.30 6.07 9.16
CA VAL A 28 7.12 5.93 8.28
C VAL A 28 7.47 5.44 6.87
N GLU A 29 8.70 5.62 6.39
CA GLU A 29 9.16 5.16 5.07
C GLU A 29 9.18 3.64 4.89
N ILE A 30 9.05 2.87 5.99
CA ILE A 30 8.99 1.41 5.92
C ILE A 30 7.60 0.95 5.46
N LEU A 31 6.56 1.79 5.60
CA LEU A 31 5.21 1.47 5.16
C LEU A 31 5.14 1.35 3.63
N GLN A 32 4.52 0.27 3.17
CA GLN A 32 4.25 0.10 1.76
C GLN A 32 3.14 1.08 1.32
N THR A 33 3.46 1.95 0.37
CA THR A 33 2.55 2.97 -0.15
C THR A 33 2.06 2.64 -1.58
N PRO A 34 0.84 3.06 -1.97
CA PRO A 34 -0.17 3.78 -1.17
C PRO A 34 -0.90 2.86 -0.18
N ILE A 35 -1.46 3.45 0.88
CA ILE A 35 -2.40 2.78 1.79
C ILE A 35 -3.78 3.41 1.57
N ILE A 36 -4.76 2.60 1.16
CA ILE A 36 -6.13 3.05 0.90
C ILE A 36 -7.06 2.27 1.84
N VAL A 37 -7.86 3.01 2.60
CA VAL A 37 -8.79 2.44 3.59
C VAL A 37 -10.21 2.82 3.22
N ASP A 38 -11.09 1.82 3.14
CA ASP A 38 -12.54 1.97 3.07
C ASP A 38 -13.19 1.17 4.21
N LYS A 39 -14.51 1.32 4.43
CA LYS A 39 -15.25 0.70 5.55
C LYS A 39 -15.05 -0.81 5.67
N ASN A 40 -14.77 -1.50 4.57
CA ASN A 40 -14.68 -2.96 4.52
C ASN A 40 -13.38 -3.46 3.90
N GLN A 41 -12.47 -2.57 3.48
CA GLN A 41 -11.33 -2.94 2.66
C GLN A 41 -10.09 -2.11 3.00
N LEU A 42 -8.94 -2.78 3.03
CA LEU A 42 -7.61 -2.17 3.19
C LEU A 42 -6.75 -2.58 2.00
N PHE A 43 -6.22 -1.61 1.27
CA PHE A 43 -5.28 -1.82 0.18
C PHE A 43 -3.94 -1.23 0.54
N VAL A 44 -2.89 -2.02 0.36
CA VAL A 44 -1.52 -1.65 0.68
C VAL A 44 -0.66 -1.90 -0.55
N GLY A 45 0.03 -0.85 -1.01
CA GLY A 45 0.82 -0.88 -2.23
C GLY A 45 0.02 -0.68 -3.51
N PHE A 46 0.74 -0.69 -4.63
CA PHE A 46 0.15 -0.48 -5.95
C PHE A 46 -0.08 -1.82 -6.64
N ASN A 47 -1.33 -2.27 -6.67
CA ASN A 47 -1.78 -3.37 -7.53
C ASN A 47 -2.69 -2.80 -8.64
N THR A 48 -2.23 -2.87 -9.89
CA THR A 48 -2.94 -2.34 -11.07
C THR A 48 -4.32 -2.95 -11.30
N ASN A 49 -4.57 -4.16 -10.79
CA ASN A 49 -5.88 -4.81 -10.92
C ASN A 49 -6.83 -4.38 -9.81
N GLU A 50 -6.34 -4.28 -8.57
CA GLU A 50 -7.15 -3.88 -7.42
C GLU A 50 -7.48 -2.38 -7.45
N ILE A 51 -6.56 -1.51 -7.86
CA ILE A 51 -6.83 -0.06 -7.85
C ILE A 51 -7.98 0.35 -8.78
N ARG A 52 -8.29 -0.45 -9.82
CA ARG A 52 -9.43 -0.20 -10.72
C ARG A 52 -10.78 -0.25 -10.01
N GLN A 53 -10.89 -0.91 -8.86
CA GLN A 53 -12.15 -0.93 -8.10
C GLN A 53 -12.48 0.44 -7.48
N PHE A 54 -11.46 1.28 -7.28
CA PHE A 54 -11.61 2.66 -6.79
C PHE A 54 -11.84 3.68 -7.90
N ILE A 55 -11.63 3.29 -9.16
CA ILE A 55 -11.89 4.17 -10.31
C ILE A 55 -13.40 4.15 -10.60
N PRO A 56 -14.09 5.32 -10.54
CA PRO A 56 -15.50 5.42 -10.87
C PRO A 56 -15.84 4.76 -12.21
N SER A 57 -17.04 4.17 -12.31
CA SER A 57 -17.45 3.40 -13.50
C SER A 57 -17.38 4.20 -14.80
N ILE A 58 -17.62 5.51 -14.74
CA ILE A 58 -17.54 6.42 -15.90
C ILE A 58 -16.11 6.53 -16.45
N ASN A 59 -15.12 6.61 -15.57
CA ASN A 59 -13.70 6.67 -15.94
C ASN A 59 -13.22 5.35 -16.53
N ARG A 60 -13.66 4.20 -15.98
CA ARG A 60 -13.36 2.86 -16.56
C ARG A 60 -13.86 2.72 -17.99
N LYS A 61 -15.06 3.24 -18.30
CA LYS A 61 -15.64 3.19 -19.65
C LYS A 61 -14.88 4.06 -20.64
N LEU A 62 -14.35 5.21 -20.21
CA LEU A 62 -13.56 6.10 -21.06
C LEU A 62 -12.20 5.47 -21.41
N ASP A 63 -11.51 4.85 -20.45
CA ASP A 63 -10.24 4.15 -20.70
C ASP A 63 -10.42 2.95 -21.64
N MET A 64 -11.51 2.18 -21.49
CA MET A 64 -11.83 1.09 -22.40
C MET A 64 -12.10 1.55 -23.83
N ARG A 65 -12.71 2.73 -24.02
CA ARG A 65 -12.94 3.28 -25.37
C ARG A 65 -11.64 3.75 -26.01
N ARG A 66 -10.77 4.41 -25.24
CA ARG A 66 -9.45 4.89 -25.70
C ARG A 66 -8.48 3.78 -26.13
N ASN A 67 -8.58 2.59 -25.57
CA ASN A 67 -7.68 1.47 -25.88
C ASN A 67 -8.15 0.60 -27.06
N ASN A 68 -9.32 0.88 -27.64
CA ASN A 68 -9.87 0.16 -28.78
C ASN A 68 -9.84 0.97 -30.10
N ASP A 69 -9.29 2.19 -30.06
CA ASP A 69 -8.94 3.02 -31.22
C ASP A 69 -7.42 2.95 -31.46
#